data_AF-A0AA35X0U9-F1
#
_entry.id   AF-A0AA35X0U9-F1
#
_cell.length_a   1.000
_cell.length_b   1.000
_cell.length_c   1.000
_cell.angle_alpha   90.00
_cell.angle_beta   90.00
_cell.angle_gamma   90.00
#
_symmetry.space_group_name_H-M   'P 1'
#
loop_
_entity.id
_entity.type
_entity.pdbx_description
1 polymer ?
#
loop_
_entity_poly.entity_id
_entity_poly.type
_entity_poly.pdbx_seq_one_letter_code
_entity_poly.pdbx_strand_id
1 'polypeptide(L)' 'MTGNQISKSRRHTKRRWFPNLQRVRVQTAEGTRRIRICTKCLRSGKVAKVISRMPALV' A
#
# COMPACT_ATOMS: atom_id res chain seq x y z
N MET A 1 2.28 -11.31 6.13
CA MET A 1 2.63 -12.69 6.51
C MET A 1 4.05 -12.72 7.05
N THR A 2 4.32 -13.50 8.09
CA THR A 2 5.65 -13.64 8.71
C THR A 2 6.28 -14.96 8.32
N GLY A 3 7.60 -14.98 8.15
CA GLY A 3 8.36 -16.23 7.99
C GLY A 3 9.84 -15.95 7.98
N ASN A 4 10.62 -16.89 7.46
CA ASN A 4 12.08 -16.78 7.47
C ASN A 4 12.62 -16.71 6.05
N GLN A 5 13.62 -15.86 5.84
CA GLN A 5 14.49 -15.94 4.67
C GLN A 5 15.57 -16.98 4.99
N ILE A 6 15.73 -17.97 4.11
CA ILE A 6 16.63 -19.11 4.30
C ILE A 6 17.82 -18.93 3.36
N SER A 7 19.04 -18.89 3.90
CA SER A 7 20.26 -18.86 3.09
C SER A 7 20.60 -20.25 2.51
N LYS A 8 21.51 -20.30 1.54
CA LYS A 8 22.06 -21.56 1.00
C LYS A 8 22.69 -22.45 2.09
N SER A 9 23.21 -21.85 3.16
CA SER A 9 23.73 -22.51 4.36
C SER A 9 22.69 -22.77 5.46
N ARG A 10 21.39 -22.67 5.15
CA ARG A 10 20.26 -22.81 6.08
C ARG A 10 20.28 -21.87 7.29
N ARG A 11 20.86 -20.67 7.16
CA ARG A 11 20.65 -19.62 8.16
C ARG A 11 19.27 -19.03 7.98
N HIS A 12 18.50 -19.00 9.07
CA HIS A 12 17.15 -18.47 9.11
C HIS A 12 17.16 -17.04 9.65
N THR A 13 16.75 -16.07 8.85
CA THR A 13 16.51 -14.68 9.31
C THR A 13 15.04 -14.35 9.23
N LYS A 14 14.47 -13.71 10.26
CA LYS A 14 13.05 -13.35 10.26
C LYS A 14 12.78 -12.30 9.17
N ARG A 15 11.75 -12.53 8.37
CA ARG A 15 11.27 -11.62 7.32
C ARG A 15 9.76 -11.47 7.41
N ARG A 16 9.28 -10.31 6.97
CA ARG A 16 7.86 -10.03 6.76
C ARG A 16 7.62 -9.82 5.26
N TRP A 17 6.60 -10.48 4.72
CA TRP A 17 6.06 -10.14 3.41
C TRP A 17 4.86 -9.22 3.60
N PHE A 18 5.07 -7.98 3.19
CA PHE A 18 4.00 -7.02 3.04
C PHE A 18 3.44 -7.13 1.62
N PRO A 19 2.12 -6.94 1.43
CA PRO A 19 1.58 -6.71 0.10
C PRO A 19 2.21 -5.45 -0.51
N ASN A 20 2.04 -5.24 -1.81
CA ASN A 20 2.52 -4.01 -2.46
C ASN A 20 1.78 -2.79 -1.87
N LEU A 21 2.40 -2.16 -0.88
CA LEU A 21 1.87 -1.03 -0.12
C LEU A 21 2.36 0.26 -0.75
N GLN A 22 1.42 1.09 -1.20
CA GLN A 22 1.69 2.37 -1.82
C GLN A 22 1.28 3.51 -0.89
N ARG A 23 2.09 4.58 -0.86
CA ARG A 23 1.79 5.79 -0.09
C ARG A 23 0.87 6.69 -0.92
N VAL A 24 -0.36 6.87 -0.48
CA VAL A 24 -1.37 7.68 -1.19
C VAL A 24 -2.05 8.66 -0.26
N ARG A 25 -2.54 9.77 -0.82
CA ARG A 25 -3.44 10.71 -0.16
C ARG A 25 -4.88 10.23 -0.31
N VAL A 26 -5.56 10.10 0.82
CA VAL A 26 -6.91 9.54 0.92
C VAL A 26 -7.79 10.49 1.66
N GLN A 27 -9.05 10.59 1.23
CA GLN A 27 -10.08 11.30 1.95
C GLN A 27 -10.73 10.36 2.96
N THR A 28 -10.59 10.67 4.25
CA THR A 28 -11.28 9.99 5.36
C THR A 28 -12.33 10.95 5.92
N ALA A 29 -13.29 10.45 6.70
CA ALA A 29 -14.34 11.28 7.33
C ALA A 29 -13.79 12.47 8.13
N GLU A 30 -12.62 12.31 8.75
CA GLU A 30 -11.92 13.33 9.54
C GLU A 30 -11.01 14.25 8.71
N GLY A 31 -10.97 14.08 7.38
CA GLY A 31 -10.14 14.87 6.47
C GLY A 31 -9.12 14.05 5.67
N THR A 32 -8.23 14.74 4.94
CA THR A 32 -7.27 14.10 4.04
C THR A 32 -6.02 13.63 4.77
N ARG A 33 -5.70 12.34 4.71
CA ARG A 33 -4.51 11.74 5.34
C ARG A 33 -3.64 10.99 4.33
N ARG A 34 -2.34 10.89 4.63
CA ARG A 34 -1.40 10.05 3.86
C ARG A 34 -1.30 8.69 4.55
N ILE A 35 -1.82 7.66 3.90
CA ILE A 35 -1.82 6.29 4.43
C ILE A 35 -1.19 5.30 3.45
N ARG A 36 -0.71 4.17 3.98
CA ARG A 36 -0.17 3.07 3.18
C ARG A 36 -1.30 2.12 2.83
N ILE A 37 -1.56 1.94 1.54
CA ILE A 37 -2.66 1.11 1.05
C ILE A 37 -2.14 0.06 0.09
N CYS A 38 -2.74 -1.11 0.15
CA CYS A 38 -2.43 -2.20 -0.75
C CYS A 38 -2.87 -1.90 -2.19
N THR A 39 -2.07 -2.22 -3.20
CA THR A 39 -2.45 -1.99 -4.61
C THR A 39 -3.77 -2.66 -5.00
N LYS A 40 -4.09 -3.83 -4.42
CA LYS A 40 -5.39 -4.50 -4.60
C LYS A 40 -6.55 -3.63 -4.10
N CYS A 41 -6.37 -2.98 -2.95
CA CYS A 41 -7.34 -2.10 -2.32
C CYS A 41 -7.58 -0.85 -3.18
N LEU A 42 -6.50 -0.30 -3.76
CA LEU A 42 -6.55 0.82 -4.71
C LEU A 42 -7.31 0.43 -5.99
N ARG A 43 -7.00 -0.75 -6.56
CA ARG A 43 -7.66 -1.25 -7.76
C ARG A 43 -9.15 -1.53 -7.55
N SER A 44 -9.52 -2.04 -6.38
CA SER A 44 -10.93 -2.32 -6.03
C SER A 44 -11.74 -1.07 -5.66
N GLY A 45 -11.17 0.14 -5.72
CA GLY A 45 -11.90 1.37 -5.40
C GLY A 45 -12.38 1.47 -3.95
N LYS A 46 -11.89 0.61 -3.04
CA LYS A 46 -12.29 0.59 -1.62
C LYS A 46 -11.86 1.85 -0.85
N VAL A 47 -11.10 2.73 -1.51
CA VAL A 47 -10.54 3.93 -0.92
C VAL A 47 -10.71 5.10 -1.88
N ALA A 48 -11.29 6.19 -1.38
CA ALA A 48 -11.39 7.47 -2.08
C ALA A 48 -10.01 8.15 -2.11
N LYS A 49 -9.33 8.06 -3.26
CA LYS A 49 -8.07 8.76 -3.50
C LYS A 49 -8.36 10.23 -3.80
N VAL A 50 -7.63 11.14 -3.14
CA VAL A 50 -7.69 12.56 -3.48
C VAL A 50 -6.96 12.76 -4.80
N ILE A 51 -7.70 13.22 -5.82
CA ILE A 51 -7.14 13.58 -7.12
C ILE A 51 -6.50 14.97 -6.97
N SER A 52 -5.17 15.02 -6.79
CA SER A 52 -4.45 16.28 -6.54
C SER A 52 -4.23 17.14 -7.78
N ARG A 53 -4.47 16.60 -8.97
CA ARG A 53 -4.43 17.32 -10.24
C ARG A 53 -5.66 16.87 -10.98
N MET A 54 -6.58 17.80 -11.26
CA MET A 54 -7.69 17.50 -12.17
C MET A 54 -7.08 16.88 -13.44
N PRO A 55 -7.56 15.71 -13.90
CA PRO A 55 -7.27 15.32 -15.26
C PRO A 55 -7.79 16.43 -16.15
N ALA A 56 -6.97 16.88 -17.12
CA ALA A 56 -7.43 17.84 -18.11
C ALA A 56 -8.76 17.33 -18.67
N LEU A 57 -9.82 18.14 -18.53
CA LEU A 57 -11.06 17.91 -19.24
C LEU A 57 -10.68 17.96 -20.72
N VAL A 58 -10.70 16.80 -21.36
CA VAL A 58 -10.76 16.71 -22.82
C VAL A 58 -12.13 17.23 -23.25
#